data_AF-A0A920S458-F1
#
_entry.id   AF-A0A920S458-F1
#
_cell.length_a   1.000
_cell.length_b   1.000
_cell.length_c   1.000
_cell.angle_alpha   90.00
_cell.angle_beta   90.00
_cell.angle_gamma   90.00
#
_symmetry.space_group_name_H-M   'P 1'
#
loop_
_entity.id
_entity.type
_entity.pdbx_description
1 polymer ?
#
loop_
_entity_poly.entity_id
_entity_poly.type
_entity_poly.pdbx_seq_one_letter_code
_entity_poly.pdbx_strand_id
1 'polypeptide(L)'
;MLTMKKALVSIMLLVLIPISIHAAKITFLTPSWGVPPDKALLESFQKESGITVEIQSVQNKDLFSRIQVAAATKQAAADVVFLTQEAPSNLVAVGMMRSLNDLMGKDPLESDLTGQKFWNIGGEQFGVPVYAQLVMMDYNTDRLKQAGYSSPPKTWNELKSMSKKIKSSGIDKHPIAMKSSDWSWYLMSLSMGDPMFDRI
;
A
#
# COMPACT_ATOMS: atom_id res chain seq x y z
N MET A 1 -29.55 -66.17 48.00
CA MET A 1 -28.95 -65.26 47.01
C MET A 1 -29.56 -63.88 47.27
N LEU A 2 -28.85 -63.05 48.04
CA LEU A 2 -29.35 -61.84 48.67
C LEU A 2 -28.34 -60.70 48.43
N THR A 3 -28.89 -59.48 48.35
CA THR A 3 -28.28 -58.15 48.62
C THR A 3 -27.45 -57.41 47.56
N MET A 4 -28.02 -56.28 47.12
CA MET A 4 -27.35 -55.07 46.63
C MET A 4 -26.48 -54.40 47.71
N LYS A 5 -25.37 -53.79 47.28
CA LYS A 5 -24.87 -52.42 47.58
C LYS A 5 -23.35 -52.40 47.73
N LYS A 6 -22.65 -51.65 46.86
CA LYS A 6 -21.91 -50.42 47.24
C LYS A 6 -21.34 -49.77 45.98
N ALA A 7 -21.53 -48.47 45.91
CA ALA A 7 -21.16 -47.57 44.83
C ALA A 7 -19.65 -47.31 44.79
N LEU A 8 -19.12 -47.12 43.59
CA LEU A 8 -17.84 -46.47 43.36
C LEU A 8 -18.05 -45.45 42.24
N VAL A 9 -18.32 -44.22 42.66
CA VAL A 9 -18.27 -43.02 41.84
C VAL A 9 -16.81 -42.82 41.45
N SER A 10 -16.47 -43.14 40.20
CA SER A 10 -15.18 -42.72 39.63
C SER A 10 -15.32 -41.29 39.15
N ILE A 11 -14.62 -40.39 39.84
CA ILE A 11 -14.47 -38.98 39.50
C ILE A 11 -13.73 -38.92 38.15
N MET A 12 -14.46 -38.64 37.07
CA MET A 12 -13.86 -38.27 35.80
C MET A 12 -13.51 -36.79 35.91
N LEU A 13 -12.26 -36.50 36.28
CA LEU A 13 -11.71 -35.15 36.29
C LEU A 13 -11.73 -34.63 34.84
N LEU A 14 -12.73 -33.81 34.50
CA LEU A 14 -12.67 -32.95 33.33
C LEU A 14 -11.56 -31.93 33.60
N VAL A 15 -10.36 -32.19 33.09
CA VAL A 15 -9.34 -31.16 32.94
C VAL A 15 -9.85 -30.23 31.83
N LEU A 16 -10.65 -29.24 32.20
CA LEU A 16 -10.84 -28.03 31.41
C LEU A 16 -9.48 -27.33 31.38
N ILE A 17 -8.65 -27.69 30.41
CA ILE A 17 -7.58 -26.80 29.96
C ILE A 17 -8.34 -25.58 29.43
N PRO A 18 -8.19 -24.38 30.03
CA PRO A 18 -8.69 -23.20 29.37
C PRO A 18 -7.95 -23.12 28.04
N ILE A 19 -8.66 -23.34 26.93
CA ILE A 19 -8.21 -22.89 25.63
C ILE A 19 -8.16 -21.37 25.77
N SER A 20 -7.01 -20.86 26.18
CA SER A 20 -6.72 -19.44 26.01
C SER A 20 -6.72 -19.25 24.51
N ILE A 21 -7.85 -18.79 23.97
CA ILE A 21 -7.92 -18.11 22.68
C ILE A 21 -7.09 -16.84 22.90
N HIS A 22 -5.77 -16.96 22.84
CA HIS A 22 -4.93 -15.80 22.62
C HIS A 22 -5.27 -15.36 21.22
N ALA A 23 -6.02 -14.26 21.12
CA ALA A 23 -6.21 -13.54 19.88
C ALA A 23 -4.84 -13.39 19.22
N ALA A 24 -4.64 -14.01 18.06
CA ALA A 24 -3.38 -13.90 17.34
C ALA A 24 -3.13 -12.42 17.04
N LYS A 25 -1.91 -11.94 17.24
CA LYS A 25 -1.57 -10.53 17.00
C LYS A 25 -0.69 -10.44 15.76
N ILE A 26 -1.05 -9.53 14.85
CA ILE A 26 -0.22 -9.17 13.69
C ILE A 26 0.15 -7.70 13.75
N THR A 27 1.32 -7.37 13.21
CA THR A 27 1.83 -6.01 13.07
C THR A 27 1.68 -5.55 11.62
N PHE A 28 1.17 -4.34 11.43
CA PHE A 28 1.01 -3.71 10.13
C PHE A 28 1.82 -2.42 10.04
N LEU A 29 2.92 -2.45 9.29
CA LEU A 29 3.78 -1.29 9.05
C LEU A 29 3.28 -0.51 7.84
N THR A 30 2.97 0.77 8.04
CA THR A 30 2.35 1.61 7.00
C THR A 30 2.80 3.06 7.09
N PRO A 31 2.86 3.82 5.97
CA PRO A 31 3.01 5.26 6.06
C PRO A 31 1.79 5.90 6.73
N SER A 32 1.95 7.11 7.27
CA SER A 32 0.90 7.81 8.03
C SER A 32 -0.43 8.00 7.31
N TRP A 33 -0.42 8.08 5.98
CA TRP A 33 -1.63 8.20 5.15
C TRP A 33 -2.16 6.84 4.66
N GLY A 34 -1.38 5.76 4.79
CA GLY A 34 -1.73 4.40 4.36
C GLY A 34 -2.35 3.54 5.48
N VAL A 35 -2.61 4.13 6.65
CA VAL A 35 -3.44 3.51 7.70
C VAL A 35 -4.80 3.16 7.08
N PRO A 36 -5.39 1.97 7.33
CA PRO A 36 -6.65 1.59 6.71
C PRO A 36 -7.67 2.73 6.88
N PRO A 37 -8.17 3.32 5.78
CA PRO A 37 -8.98 4.53 5.85
C PRO A 37 -10.31 4.28 6.56
N ASP A 38 -10.73 3.02 6.63
CA ASP A 38 -11.96 2.58 7.24
C ASP A 38 -11.69 1.81 8.54
N LYS A 39 -11.86 2.50 9.68
CA LYS A 39 -11.77 1.90 11.01
C LYS A 39 -12.81 0.79 11.21
N ALA A 40 -13.99 0.90 10.59
CA ALA A 40 -15.03 -0.11 10.72
C ALA A 40 -14.64 -1.40 10.00
N LEU A 41 -13.97 -1.33 8.85
CA LEU A 41 -13.43 -2.53 8.19
C LEU A 41 -12.37 -3.22 9.05
N LEU A 42 -11.47 -2.45 9.68
CA LEU A 42 -10.48 -3.02 10.59
C LEU A 42 -11.14 -3.67 11.82
N GLU A 43 -12.10 -3.00 12.43
CA GLU A 43 -12.85 -3.55 13.57
C GLU A 43 -13.61 -4.83 13.20
N SER A 44 -14.27 -4.85 12.04
CA SER A 44 -14.96 -6.04 11.52
C SER A 44 -13.97 -7.18 11.28
N PHE A 45 -12.83 -6.93 10.63
CA PHE A 45 -11.78 -7.93 10.44
C PHE A 45 -11.31 -8.52 11.77
N GLN A 46 -10.97 -7.67 12.75
CA GLN A 46 -10.48 -8.14 14.05
C GLN A 46 -11.54 -8.95 14.81
N LYS A 47 -12.81 -8.54 14.73
CA LYS A 47 -13.93 -9.23 15.36
C LYS A 47 -14.21 -10.59 14.72
N GLU A 48 -14.20 -10.67 13.39
CA GLU A 48 -14.50 -11.89 12.64
C GLU A 48 -13.36 -12.91 12.70
N SER A 49 -12.12 -12.45 12.59
CA SER A 49 -10.93 -13.31 12.60
C SER A 49 -10.45 -13.65 14.01
N GLY A 50 -10.80 -12.84 15.02
CA GLY A 50 -10.20 -12.90 16.35
C GLY A 50 -8.73 -12.45 16.37
N ILE A 51 -8.23 -11.84 15.29
CA ILE A 51 -6.85 -11.34 15.18
C ILE A 51 -6.81 -9.89 15.65
N THR A 52 -5.81 -9.52 16.46
CA THR A 52 -5.50 -8.13 16.79
C THR A 52 -4.48 -7.57 15.81
N VAL A 53 -4.74 -6.40 15.25
CA VAL A 53 -3.83 -5.70 14.33
C VAL A 53 -3.20 -4.51 15.06
N GLU A 54 -1.88 -4.57 15.27
CA GLU A 54 -1.10 -3.44 15.73
C GLU A 54 -0.62 -2.61 14.54
N ILE A 55 -1.11 -1.38 14.41
CA ILE A 55 -0.68 -0.46 13.36
C ILE A 55 0.60 0.27 13.78
N GLN A 56 1.65 0.10 13.00
CA GLN A 56 2.92 0.79 13.15
C GLN A 56 3.03 1.85 12.05
N SER A 57 2.69 3.09 12.39
CA SER A 57 2.71 4.22 11.45
C SER A 57 4.08 4.91 11.43
N VAL A 58 4.64 5.12 10.24
CA VAL A 58 5.92 5.82 10.03
C VAL A 58 5.83 6.90 8.95
N GLN A 59 6.85 7.75 8.83
CA GLN A 59 6.95 8.64 7.67
C GLN A 59 7.33 7.83 6.42
N ASN A 60 6.84 8.24 5.24
CA ASN A 60 7.13 7.57 3.97
C ASN A 60 8.63 7.25 3.77
N LYS A 61 9.49 8.23 4.05
CA LYS A 61 10.95 8.11 3.90
C LYS A 61 11.58 7.05 4.81
N ASP A 62 10.91 6.67 5.90
CA ASP A 62 11.43 5.77 6.92
C ASP A 62 10.89 4.33 6.74
N LEU A 63 9.96 4.13 5.81
CA LEU A 63 9.28 2.84 5.62
C LEU A 63 10.25 1.73 5.21
N PHE A 64 11.01 1.94 4.13
CA PHE A 64 11.97 0.93 3.65
C PHE A 64 13.20 0.82 4.53
N SER A 65 13.70 1.94 5.08
CA SER A 65 14.87 1.88 5.96
C SER A 65 14.59 1.05 7.22
N ARG A 66 13.37 1.11 7.77
CA ARG A 66 12.96 0.26 8.89
C ARG A 66 12.98 -1.23 8.53
N ILE A 67 12.53 -1.60 7.33
CA ILE A 67 12.54 -2.99 6.84
C ILE A 67 13.98 -3.46 6.65
N GLN A 68 14.82 -2.65 6.00
CA GLN A 68 16.22 -2.97 5.75
C GLN A 68 17.03 -3.15 7.04
N VAL A 69 16.80 -2.30 8.05
CA VAL A 69 17.45 -2.42 9.36
C VAL A 69 17.05 -3.71 10.08
N ALA A 70 15.76 -4.07 10.08
CA ALA A 70 15.31 -5.32 10.67
C ALA A 70 15.86 -6.55 9.93
N ALA A 71 15.90 -6.50 8.60
CA ALA A 71 16.46 -7.57 7.78
C ALA A 71 17.95 -7.82 8.06
N ALA A 72 18.71 -6.78 8.43
CA ALA A 72 20.13 -6.92 8.80
C ALA A 72 20.36 -7.81 10.03
N THR A 73 19.38 -7.91 10.94
CA THR A 73 19.40 -8.82 12.09
C THR A 73 18.59 -10.10 11.86
N LYS A 74 18.20 -10.37 10.60
CA LYS A 74 17.32 -11.49 10.19
C LYS A 74 15.96 -11.46 10.90
N GLN A 75 15.45 -10.27 11.20
CA GLN A 75 14.15 -10.05 11.79
C GLN A 75 13.21 -9.39 10.78
N ALA A 76 11.92 -9.71 10.88
CA ALA A 76 10.90 -8.98 10.14
C ALA A 76 10.59 -7.65 10.86
N ALA A 77 10.45 -6.57 10.10
CA ALA A 77 10.04 -5.28 10.67
C ALA A 77 8.55 -5.25 11.07
N ALA A 78 7.72 -6.04 10.37
CA ALA A 78 6.32 -6.28 10.65
C ALA A 78 5.85 -7.55 9.92
N ASP A 79 4.68 -8.07 10.30
CA ASP A 79 4.04 -9.22 9.64
C ASP A 79 3.45 -8.84 8.28
N VAL A 80 2.87 -7.64 8.19
CA VAL A 80 2.31 -7.06 6.97
C VAL A 80 2.91 -5.67 6.78
N VAL A 81 3.24 -5.33 5.53
CA VAL A 81 3.82 -4.03 5.18
C VAL A 81 3.03 -3.43 4.02
N PHE A 82 2.66 -2.16 4.15
CA PHE A 82 2.15 -1.38 3.03
C PHE A 82 3.29 -1.08 2.06
N LEU A 83 3.18 -1.53 0.81
CA LEU A 83 4.24 -1.37 -0.18
C LEU A 83 3.94 -0.22 -1.15
N THR A 84 4.98 0.53 -1.52
CA THR A 84 4.95 1.47 -2.66
C THR A 84 5.68 0.86 -3.86
N GLN A 85 5.54 1.47 -5.03
CA GLN A 85 6.03 0.96 -6.32
C GLN A 85 7.54 0.64 -6.35
N GLU A 86 8.35 1.15 -5.43
CA GLU A 86 9.79 0.88 -5.38
C GLU A 86 10.14 -0.43 -4.65
N ALA A 87 9.17 -1.06 -3.96
CA ALA A 87 9.39 -2.27 -3.18
C ALA A 87 9.97 -3.46 -3.98
N PRO A 88 9.58 -3.72 -5.25
CA PRO A 88 10.23 -4.74 -6.07
C PRO A 88 11.76 -4.62 -6.11
N SER A 89 12.26 -3.42 -6.39
CA SER A 89 13.71 -3.17 -6.52
C SER A 89 14.40 -3.08 -5.16
N ASN A 90 13.76 -2.44 -4.17
CA ASN A 90 14.41 -2.13 -2.90
C ASN A 90 14.33 -3.26 -1.86
N LEU A 91 13.33 -4.14 -1.95
CA LEU A 91 13.05 -5.15 -0.94
C LEU A 91 12.98 -6.57 -1.54
N VAL A 92 12.25 -6.76 -2.64
CA VAL A 92 12.07 -8.10 -3.22
C VAL A 92 13.36 -8.62 -3.84
N ALA A 93 14.03 -7.80 -4.68
CA ALA A 93 15.26 -8.19 -5.36
C ALA A 93 16.41 -8.59 -4.41
N VAL A 94 16.38 -8.12 -3.17
CA VAL A 94 17.36 -8.41 -2.12
C VAL A 94 16.87 -9.43 -1.09
N GLY A 95 15.74 -10.10 -1.35
CA GLY A 95 15.23 -11.20 -0.53
C GLY A 95 14.62 -10.80 0.81
N MET A 96 14.16 -9.56 0.96
CA MET A 96 13.56 -9.05 2.21
C MET A 96 12.05 -9.31 2.32
N MET A 97 11.42 -9.86 1.28
CA MET A 97 9.99 -10.15 1.22
C MET A 97 9.77 -11.63 0.92
N ARG A 98 8.77 -12.23 1.56
CA ARG A 98 8.32 -13.59 1.22
C ARG A 98 7.37 -13.56 0.02
N SER A 99 7.36 -14.65 -0.75
CA SER A 99 6.28 -14.92 -1.70
C SER A 99 4.96 -15.13 -0.94
N LEU A 100 3.87 -14.72 -1.57
CA LEU A 100 2.49 -14.88 -1.11
C LEU A 100 1.79 -16.06 -1.81
N ASN A 101 2.45 -16.76 -2.73
CA ASN A 101 1.82 -17.82 -3.54
C ASN A 101 1.15 -18.93 -2.72
N ASP A 102 1.68 -19.24 -1.52
CA ASP A 102 1.08 -20.22 -0.60
C ASP A 102 -0.10 -19.66 0.20
N LEU A 103 -0.22 -18.33 0.28
CA LEU A 103 -1.28 -17.62 0.99
C LEU A 103 -2.42 -17.18 0.07
N MET A 104 -2.14 -16.98 -1.22
CA MET A 104 -3.17 -16.62 -2.18
C MET A 104 -4.03 -17.84 -2.49
N GLY A 105 -5.27 -17.82 -1.99
CA GLY A 105 -6.32 -18.72 -2.47
C GLY A 105 -6.76 -18.32 -3.89
N LYS A 106 -7.69 -19.08 -4.47
CA LYS A 106 -8.39 -18.63 -5.70
C LYS A 106 -9.34 -17.49 -5.32
N ASP A 107 -8.84 -16.27 -5.21
CA ASP A 107 -9.69 -15.11 -4.98
C ASP A 107 -10.35 -14.71 -6.32
N PRO A 108 -11.70 -14.71 -6.41
CA PRO A 108 -12.41 -14.33 -7.62
C PRO A 108 -12.10 -12.90 -8.09
N LEU A 109 -11.54 -12.04 -7.23
CA LEU A 109 -11.13 -10.68 -7.56
C LEU A 109 -9.74 -10.61 -8.20
N GLU A 110 -8.93 -11.68 -8.22
CA GLU A 110 -7.57 -11.67 -8.77
C GLU A 110 -7.51 -11.15 -10.22
N SER A 111 -8.52 -11.44 -11.04
CA SER A 111 -8.60 -10.95 -12.42
C SER A 111 -8.94 -9.45 -12.52
N ASP A 112 -9.56 -8.90 -11.48
CA ASP A 112 -10.10 -7.54 -11.47
C ASP A 112 -9.12 -6.53 -10.82
N LEU A 113 -8.08 -7.03 -10.14
CA LEU A 113 -7.05 -6.22 -9.52
C LEU A 113 -6.10 -5.60 -10.56
N THR A 114 -6.39 -4.36 -10.95
CA THR A 114 -5.50 -3.56 -11.81
C THR A 114 -4.12 -3.43 -11.15
N GLY A 115 -3.08 -3.77 -11.91
CA GLY A 115 -1.69 -3.71 -11.43
C GLY A 115 -1.19 -4.99 -10.76
N GLN A 116 -1.99 -6.06 -10.66
CA GLN A 116 -1.54 -7.33 -10.05
C GLN A 116 -0.26 -7.89 -10.68
N LYS A 117 -0.12 -7.78 -12.01
CA LYS A 117 1.06 -8.25 -12.76
C LYS A 117 2.36 -7.53 -12.35
N PHE A 118 2.29 -6.28 -11.90
CA PHE A 118 3.47 -5.54 -11.43
C PHE A 118 4.09 -6.19 -10.20
N TRP A 119 3.24 -6.80 -9.36
CA TRP A 119 3.64 -7.48 -8.12
C TRP A 119 3.99 -8.96 -8.32
N ASN A 120 3.89 -9.46 -9.56
CA ASN A 120 4.35 -10.80 -9.92
C ASN A 120 5.76 -10.71 -10.54
N ILE A 121 6.75 -11.26 -9.85
CA ILE A 121 8.16 -11.22 -10.26
C ILE A 121 8.63 -12.65 -10.42
N GLY A 122 8.95 -13.03 -11.67
CA GLY A 122 9.44 -14.38 -11.96
C GLY A 122 8.45 -15.51 -11.63
N GLY A 123 7.14 -15.25 -11.61
CA GLY A 123 6.10 -16.23 -11.25
C GLY A 123 5.74 -16.24 -9.76
N GLU A 124 6.39 -15.43 -8.94
CA GLU A 124 6.09 -15.28 -7.52
C GLU A 124 5.37 -13.96 -7.23
N GLN A 125 4.27 -14.03 -6.48
CA GLN A 125 3.51 -12.87 -6.07
C GLN A 125 4.07 -12.29 -4.76
N PHE A 126 4.44 -11.00 -4.76
CA PHE A 126 5.03 -10.33 -3.59
C PHE A 126 4.16 -9.22 -2.98
N GLY A 127 3.01 -8.92 -3.59
CA GLY A 127 2.10 -7.89 -3.09
C GLY A 127 0.69 -8.06 -3.65
N VAL A 128 -0.28 -7.49 -2.94
CA VAL A 128 -1.68 -7.40 -3.39
C VAL A 128 -2.01 -5.91 -3.51
N PRO A 129 -2.37 -5.42 -4.71
CA PRO A 129 -2.70 -4.01 -4.92
C PRO A 129 -4.04 -3.70 -4.24
N VAL A 130 -4.00 -2.84 -3.22
CA VAL A 130 -5.20 -2.38 -2.49
C VAL A 130 -5.73 -1.05 -3.01
N TYR A 131 -4.90 -0.29 -3.71
CA TYR A 131 -5.29 0.94 -4.41
C TYR A 131 -4.31 1.23 -5.55
N ALA A 132 -4.79 1.96 -6.55
CA ALA A 132 -3.96 2.51 -7.62
C ALA A 132 -4.13 4.03 -7.64
N GLN A 133 -3.04 4.76 -7.74
CA GLN A 133 -3.06 6.22 -7.89
C GLN A 133 -2.61 6.61 -9.30
N LEU A 134 -3.39 7.46 -9.94
CA LEU A 134 -3.01 8.12 -11.18
C LEU A 134 -2.53 9.53 -10.86
N VAL A 135 -1.40 9.93 -11.46
CA VAL A 135 -0.95 11.32 -11.39
C VAL A 135 -1.57 12.08 -12.57
N MET A 136 -2.33 13.12 -12.26
CA MET A 136 -3.01 13.96 -13.24
C MET A 136 -2.64 15.42 -13.05
N MET A 137 -2.86 16.21 -14.10
CA MET A 137 -2.75 17.67 -14.02
C MET A 137 -4.10 18.24 -13.59
N ASP A 138 -4.15 18.78 -12.38
CA ASP A 138 -5.25 19.63 -11.95
C ASP A 138 -5.10 21.04 -12.53
N TYR A 139 -6.21 21.67 -12.91
CA TYR A 139 -6.20 23.02 -13.49
C TYR A 139 -7.39 23.84 -13.02
N ASN A 140 -7.19 25.16 -12.95
CA ASN A 140 -8.26 26.10 -12.60
C ASN A 140 -8.97 26.58 -13.88
N THR A 141 -10.21 26.12 -14.06
CA THR A 141 -11.04 26.44 -15.24
C THR A 141 -11.27 27.95 -15.40
N ASP A 142 -11.43 28.68 -14.31
CA ASP A 142 -11.76 30.10 -14.35
C ASP A 142 -10.54 30.94 -14.76
N ARG A 143 -9.34 30.57 -14.27
CA ARG A 143 -8.08 31.20 -14.71
C ARG A 143 -7.81 30.96 -16.20
N LEU A 144 -8.10 29.75 -16.70
CA LEU A 144 -8.00 29.46 -18.14
C LEU A 144 -8.99 30.31 -18.96
N LYS A 145 -10.25 30.39 -18.54
CA LYS A 145 -11.27 31.22 -19.20
C LYS A 145 -10.91 32.70 -19.20
N GLN A 146 -10.45 33.25 -18.08
CA GLN A 146 -9.97 34.63 -17.98
C GLN A 146 -8.79 34.91 -18.93
N ALA A 147 -7.94 33.91 -19.16
CA ALA A 147 -6.85 33.98 -20.13
C ALA A 147 -7.28 33.69 -21.58
N GLY A 148 -8.57 33.42 -21.83
CA GLY A 148 -9.14 33.17 -23.15
C GLY A 148 -8.98 31.74 -23.68
N TYR A 149 -8.80 30.74 -22.80
CA TYR A 149 -8.69 29.33 -23.18
C TYR A 149 -9.95 28.55 -22.78
N SER A 150 -10.44 27.69 -23.68
CA SER A 150 -11.60 26.82 -23.47
C SER A 150 -11.25 25.40 -23.04
N SER A 151 -9.98 25.02 -23.10
CA SER A 151 -9.49 23.68 -22.72
C SER A 151 -8.12 23.77 -22.02
N PRO A 152 -7.76 22.80 -21.17
CA PRO A 152 -6.42 22.70 -20.60
C PRO A 152 -5.36 22.43 -21.69
N PRO A 153 -4.07 22.69 -21.41
CA PRO A 153 -2.99 22.38 -22.33
C PRO A 153 -2.88 20.86 -22.53
N LYS A 154 -2.55 20.45 -23.76
CA LYS A 154 -2.32 19.06 -24.16
C LYS A 154 -0.83 18.73 -24.30
N THR A 155 0.03 19.75 -24.35
CA THR A 155 1.48 19.60 -24.53
C THR A 155 2.25 20.49 -23.55
N TRP A 156 3.51 20.14 -23.30
CA TRP A 156 4.41 20.99 -22.49
C TRP A 156 4.61 22.38 -23.08
N ASN A 157 4.61 22.51 -24.41
CA ASN A 157 4.72 23.80 -25.08
C ASN A 157 3.46 24.65 -24.87
N GLU A 158 2.28 24.05 -24.96
CA GLU A 158 1.02 24.71 -24.64
C GLU A 158 0.99 25.13 -23.17
N LEU A 159 1.32 24.24 -22.23
CA LEU A 159 1.39 24.56 -20.81
C LEU A 159 2.30 25.76 -20.56
N LYS A 160 3.53 25.74 -21.11
CA LYS A 160 4.49 26.85 -20.99
C LYS A 160 3.93 28.16 -21.55
N SER A 161 3.30 28.13 -22.72
CA SER A 161 2.76 29.32 -23.38
C SER A 161 1.55 29.89 -22.62
N MET A 162 0.61 29.02 -22.24
CA MET A 162 -0.58 29.38 -21.48
C MET A 162 -0.21 29.97 -20.12
N SER A 163 0.71 29.32 -19.37
CA SER A 163 1.18 29.82 -18.09
C SER A 163 1.88 31.17 -18.20
N LYS A 164 2.68 31.40 -19.26
CA LYS A 164 3.28 32.72 -19.51
C LYS A 164 2.23 33.81 -19.71
N LYS A 165 1.20 33.54 -20.53
CA LYS A 165 0.09 34.48 -20.76
C LYS A 165 -0.65 34.80 -19.48
N ILE A 166 -1.04 33.78 -18.71
CA ILE A 166 -1.73 33.93 -17.42
C ILE A 166 -0.93 34.85 -16.48
N LYS A 167 0.40 34.64 -16.41
CA LYS A 167 1.28 35.46 -15.57
C LYS A 167 1.40 36.89 -16.08
N SER A 168 1.63 37.10 -17.38
CA SER A 168 1.76 38.45 -17.95
C SER A 168 0.46 39.26 -17.89
N SER A 169 -0.69 38.59 -17.91
CA SER A 169 -2.00 39.21 -17.76
C SER A 169 -2.39 39.51 -16.30
N GLY A 170 -1.53 39.19 -15.33
CA GLY A 170 -1.80 39.44 -13.91
C GLY A 170 -2.87 38.54 -13.30
N ILE A 171 -3.35 37.52 -14.02
CA ILE A 171 -4.41 36.60 -13.58
C ILE A 171 -3.90 35.72 -12.43
N ASP A 172 -2.65 35.26 -12.53
CA ASP A 172 -1.99 34.48 -11.50
C ASP A 172 -0.47 34.69 -11.53
N LYS A 173 0.11 35.01 -10.38
CA LYS A 173 1.56 35.15 -10.21
C LYS A 173 2.29 33.82 -10.35
N HIS A 174 1.64 32.72 -10.00
CA HIS A 174 2.19 31.35 -9.94
C HIS A 174 1.31 30.36 -10.72
N PRO A 175 1.24 30.49 -12.06
CA PRO A 175 0.35 29.70 -12.91
C PRO A 175 0.71 28.21 -13.01
N ILE A 176 1.82 27.78 -12.42
CA ILE A 176 2.24 26.39 -12.29
C ILE A 176 2.68 26.20 -10.84
N ALA A 177 2.12 25.20 -10.17
CA ALA A 177 2.59 24.71 -8.88
C ALA A 177 3.00 23.25 -9.05
N MET A 178 4.28 22.96 -8.79
CA MET A 178 4.82 21.62 -8.89
C MET A 178 5.92 21.47 -7.85
N LYS A 179 5.94 20.32 -7.17
CA LYS A 179 6.99 20.02 -6.21
C LYS A 179 8.31 19.80 -6.95
N SER A 180 9.37 20.46 -6.52
CA SER A 180 10.72 20.18 -7.03
C SER A 180 11.26 18.93 -6.34
N SER A 181 10.95 17.76 -6.89
CA SER A 181 11.43 16.46 -6.42
C SER A 181 11.81 15.55 -7.58
N ASP A 182 12.61 14.54 -7.28
CA ASP A 182 12.94 13.41 -8.15
C ASP A 182 11.72 12.82 -8.87
N TRP A 183 10.63 12.60 -8.13
CA TRP A 183 9.38 12.07 -8.67
C TRP A 183 8.76 12.97 -9.75
N SER A 184 8.79 14.30 -9.56
CA SER A 184 8.26 15.24 -10.54
C SER A 184 9.13 15.26 -11.80
N TRP A 185 10.46 15.24 -11.62
CA TRP A 185 11.40 15.16 -12.74
C TRP A 185 11.22 13.87 -13.55
N TYR A 186 11.04 12.74 -12.86
CA TYR A 186 10.83 11.43 -13.46
C TYR A 186 9.59 11.42 -14.36
N LEU A 187 8.43 11.86 -13.84
CA LEU A 187 7.18 11.91 -14.61
C LEU A 187 7.26 12.87 -15.80
N MET A 188 7.91 14.02 -15.63
CA MET A 188 8.14 14.95 -16.72
C MET A 188 8.97 14.31 -17.84
N SER A 189 10.09 13.67 -17.49
CA SER A 189 11.00 13.07 -18.46
C SER A 189 10.29 11.96 -19.25
N LEU A 190 9.57 11.07 -18.56
CA LEU A 190 8.74 10.05 -19.21
C LEU A 190 7.71 10.65 -20.18
N SER A 191 7.01 11.71 -19.76
CA SER A 191 6.01 12.37 -20.62
C SER A 191 6.60 13.07 -21.84
N MET A 192 7.90 13.35 -21.83
CA MET A 192 8.66 13.90 -22.96
C MET A 192 9.29 12.81 -23.83
N GLY A 193 9.04 11.53 -23.54
CA GLY A 193 9.54 10.39 -24.31
C GLY A 193 10.93 9.91 -23.91
N ASP A 194 11.45 10.35 -22.76
CA ASP A 194 12.71 9.82 -22.23
C ASP A 194 12.52 8.34 -21.82
N PRO A 195 13.32 7.40 -22.37
CA PRO A 195 13.20 5.98 -22.07
C PRO A 195 13.72 5.59 -20.67
N MET A 196 14.30 6.54 -19.92
CA MET A 196 14.99 6.37 -18.64
C MET A 196 16.30 5.57 -18.73
N PHE A 197 16.24 4.40 -19.33
CA PHE A 197 17.37 3.51 -19.55
C PHE A 197 17.40 3.10 -21.03
N ASP A 198 18.60 3.02 -21.60
CA ASP A 198 18.78 2.44 -22.92
C ASP A 198 18.51 0.92 -22.91
N ARG A 199 18.18 0.38 -24.07
CA ARG A 199 18.13 -1.07 -24.24
C ARG A 199 19.56 -1.56 -24.41
N ILE A 200 20.06 -2.29 -23.43
CA ILE A 200 21.32 -3.05 -23.50
C ILE A 200 21.11 -4.27 -24.39
#